data_AF-A0AA46W8F5-F1
#
_entry.id   AF-A0AA46W8F5-F1
#
_cell.length_a   1.000
_cell.length_b   1.000
_cell.length_c   1.000
_cell.angle_alpha   90.00
_cell.angle_beta   90.00
_cell.angle_gamma   90.00
#
_symmetry.space_group_name_H-M   'P 1'
#
loop_
_entity.id
_entity.type
_entity.pdbx_description
1 polymer ?
#
loop_
_entity_poly.entity_id
_entity_poly.type
_entity_poly.pdbx_seq_one_letter_code
_entity_poly.pdbx_strand_id
1 'polypeptide(L)'
;MIQRIQTIYMLLVVIVATVAVPMLFSIDWLRSILLGITAILALYTIFKYKKRSVQQWLNRLNVLINFTLLGIFVYRMLNSSGEGLLSEKGVGVFVPVLSIVFLFLANKAIRRDEKLVKSADRLR
;
A
#
# COMPACT_ATOMS: atom_id res chain seq x y z
N MET A 1 13.86 4.02 -17.98
CA MET A 1 12.53 4.68 -17.99
C MET A 1 11.82 4.40 -16.67
N ILE A 2 12.12 5.19 -15.63
CA ILE A 2 11.57 5.06 -14.26
C ILE A 2 10.18 5.70 -14.12
N GLN A 3 9.78 6.57 -15.05
CA GLN A 3 8.47 7.23 -15.03
C GLN A 3 7.41 6.36 -15.72
N ARG A 4 6.97 5.30 -15.04
CA ARG A 4 5.73 4.60 -15.38
C ARG A 4 4.67 4.91 -14.34
N ILE A 5 3.42 5.03 -14.76
CA ILE A 5 2.27 5.39 -13.91
C ILE A 5 2.19 4.53 -12.63
N GLN A 6 2.61 3.26 -12.69
CA GLN A 6 2.70 2.38 -11.51
C GLN A 6 3.56 2.93 -10.36
N THR A 7 4.65 3.63 -10.68
CA THR A 7 5.59 4.17 -9.68
C THR A 7 4.99 5.34 -8.92
N ILE A 8 4.13 6.14 -9.57
CA ILE A 8 3.41 7.24 -8.95
C ILE A 8 2.48 6.69 -7.86
N TYR A 9 1.70 5.66 -8.17
CA TYR A 9 0.82 5.03 -7.18
C TYR A 9 1.59 4.40 -6.01
N MET A 10 2.71 3.74 -6.28
CA MET A 10 3.56 3.21 -5.21
C MET A 10 4.20 4.31 -4.36
N LEU A 11 4.59 5.44 -4.96
CA LEU A 11 5.10 6.60 -4.21
C LEU A 11 4.02 7.22 -3.32
N LEU A 12 2.77 7.32 -3.79
CA LEU A 12 1.66 7.77 -2.95
C LEU A 12 1.47 6.86 -1.73
N VAL A 13 1.58 5.53 -1.90
CA VAL A 13 1.54 4.59 -0.76
C VAL A 13 2.68 4.85 0.21
N VAL A 14 3.91 5.08 -0.28
CA VAL A 14 5.06 5.41 0.57
C VAL A 14 4.78 6.68 1.36
N ILE A 15 4.33 7.76 0.71
CA ILE A 15 4.05 9.04 1.36
C ILE A 15 2.96 8.88 2.43
N VAL A 16 1.84 8.24 2.08
CA VAL A 16 0.72 8.02 3.01
C VAL A 16 1.17 7.21 4.22
N ALA A 17 1.90 6.10 3.99
CA ALA A 17 2.39 5.27 5.08
C ALA A 17 3.42 6.00 5.95
N THR A 18 4.40 6.68 5.35
CA THR A 18 5.45 7.41 6.08
C THR A 18 4.89 8.56 6.91
N VAL A 19 3.91 9.31 6.41
CA VAL A 19 3.25 10.38 7.17
C VAL A 19 2.41 9.81 8.33
N ALA A 20 1.78 8.65 8.12
CA ALA A 20 0.94 8.02 9.14
C ALA A 20 1.72 7.35 10.29
N VAL A 21 2.96 6.88 10.04
CA VAL A 21 3.79 6.21 11.05
C VAL A 21 3.97 7.06 12.33
N PRO A 22 4.46 8.31 12.30
CA PRO A 22 4.66 9.09 13.52
C PRO A 22 3.34 9.43 14.24
N MET A 23 2.24 9.57 13.50
CA MET A 23 0.92 9.84 14.08
C MET A 23 0.38 8.67 14.90
N LEU A 24 0.72 7.43 14.51
CA LEU A 24 0.24 6.22 15.16
C LEU A 24 1.26 5.61 16.14
N PHE A 25 2.53 6.04 16.10
CA PHE A 25 3.61 5.43 16.87
C PHE A 25 3.42 5.55 18.39
N SER A 26 2.93 6.70 18.86
CA SER A 26 2.64 6.95 20.27
C SER A 26 1.45 6.14 20.80
N ILE A 27 0.52 5.76 19.91
CA ILE A 27 -0.75 5.12 20.27
C ILE A 27 -0.64 3.59 20.12
N ASP A 28 0.04 3.12 19.07
CA ASP A 28 0.16 1.70 18.75
C ASP A 28 1.43 1.41 17.93
N TRP A 29 2.50 1.05 18.66
CA TRP A 29 3.81 0.76 18.08
C TRP A 29 3.79 -0.42 17.09
N LEU A 30 2.96 -1.44 17.34
CA LEU A 30 2.87 -2.63 16.49
C LEU A 30 2.31 -2.29 15.10
N ARG A 31 1.24 -1.48 15.05
CA ARG A 31 0.64 -1.03 13.78
C ARG A 31 1.57 -0.11 13.02
N SER A 32 2.30 0.73 13.74
CA SER A 32 3.26 1.66 13.16
C SER A 32 4.42 0.92 12.48
N ILE A 33 4.88 -0.20 13.06
CA ILE A 33 5.86 -1.09 12.42
C ILE A 33 5.30 -1.69 11.13
N LEU A 34 4.05 -2.17 11.13
CA LEU A 34 3.42 -2.74 9.93
C LEU A 34 3.22 -1.70 8.81
N LEU A 35 2.91 -0.46 9.15
CA LEU A 35 2.88 0.65 8.20
C LEU A 35 4.28 1.00 7.66
N GLY A 36 5.31 0.95 8.52
CA GLY A 36 6.70 1.07 8.10
C GLY A 36 7.10 -0.01 7.10
N ILE A 37 6.71 -1.27 7.36
CA ILE A 37 6.94 -2.39 6.44
C ILE A 37 6.22 -2.16 5.10
N THR A 38 4.99 -1.65 5.12
CA THR A 38 4.23 -1.27 3.91
C THR A 38 4.99 -0.25 3.06
N ALA A 39 5.53 0.80 3.70
CA ALA A 39 6.32 1.83 3.04
C ALA A 39 7.62 1.26 2.43
N ILE A 40 8.37 0.48 3.21
CA ILE A 40 9.61 -0.16 2.76
C ILE A 40 9.34 -1.12 1.59
N LEU A 41 8.28 -1.93 1.66
CA LEU A 41 7.89 -2.83 0.57
C LEU A 41 7.51 -2.06 -0.69
N ALA A 42 6.72 -0.99 -0.59
CA ALA A 42 6.36 -0.16 -1.74
C ALA A 42 7.61 0.47 -2.38
N LEU A 43 8.51 1.02 -1.56
CA LEU A 43 9.78 1.60 -2.00
C LEU A 43 10.68 0.57 -2.69
N TYR A 44 10.84 -0.61 -2.08
CA TYR A 44 11.59 -1.72 -2.66
C TYR A 44 10.99 -2.19 -3.99
N THR A 45 9.66 -2.20 -4.10
CA THR A 45 8.94 -2.59 -5.32
C THR A 45 9.20 -1.61 -6.46
N ILE A 46 9.33 -0.32 -6.18
CA ILE A 46 9.70 0.71 -7.19
C ILE A 46 11.07 0.38 -7.82
N PHE A 47 12.06 0.00 -7.01
CA PHE A 47 13.39 -0.37 -7.52
C PHE A 47 13.39 -1.65 -8.37
N LYS A 48 12.39 -2.54 -8.23
CA LYS A 48 12.25 -3.77 -9.02
C LYS A 48 11.60 -3.57 -10.40
N TYR A 49 11.63 -2.36 -10.96
CA TYR A 49 11.03 -2.00 -12.26
C TYR A 49 11.41 -2.89 -13.45
N LYS A 50 12.58 -3.57 -13.41
CA LYS A 50 13.00 -4.50 -14.47
C LYS A 50 12.23 -5.82 -14.45
N LYS A 51 11.74 -6.28 -13.29
CA LYS A 51 11.08 -7.58 -13.11
C LYS A 51 9.60 -7.39 -12.76
N ARG A 52 8.75 -7.28 -13.79
CA ARG A 52 7.31 -6.96 -13.61
C ARG A 52 6.52 -8.02 -12.86
N SER A 53 6.85 -9.30 -13.06
CA SER A 53 6.26 -10.40 -12.29
C SER A 53 6.53 -10.25 -10.79
N VAL A 54 7.77 -9.91 -10.43
CA VAL A 54 8.17 -9.62 -9.04
C VAL A 54 7.44 -8.38 -8.51
N GLN A 55 7.32 -7.31 -9.32
CA GLN A 55 6.56 -6.14 -8.89
C GLN A 55 5.10 -6.46 -8.58
N GLN A 56 4.42 -7.26 -9.41
CA GLN A 56 3.05 -7.67 -9.14
C GLN A 56 2.95 -8.52 -7.87
N TRP A 57 3.89 -9.43 -7.63
CA TRP A 57 3.87 -10.29 -6.46
C TRP A 57 4.10 -9.50 -5.17
N LEU A 58 5.12 -8.63 -5.13
CA LEU A 58 5.39 -7.73 -4.01
C LEU A 58 4.22 -6.78 -3.73
N ASN A 59 3.62 -6.23 -4.79
CA ASN A 59 2.49 -5.33 -4.65
C ASN A 59 1.23 -6.04 -4.12
N ARG A 60 1.00 -7.31 -4.51
CA ARG A 60 -0.07 -8.15 -3.91
C ARG A 60 0.18 -8.48 -2.45
N LEU A 61 1.43 -8.80 -2.08
CA LEU A 61 1.80 -8.95 -0.67
C LEU A 61 1.51 -7.67 0.12
N ASN A 62 1.83 -6.51 -0.45
CA ASN A 62 1.58 -5.24 0.21
C ASN A 62 0.08 -4.97 0.40
N VAL A 63 -0.76 -5.35 -0.58
CA VAL A 63 -2.23 -5.31 -0.44
C VAL A 63 -2.69 -6.21 0.70
N LEU A 64 -2.15 -7.43 0.81
CA LEU A 64 -2.51 -8.36 1.88
C LEU A 64 -2.18 -7.79 3.26
N ILE A 65 -0.99 -7.18 3.42
CA ILE A 65 -0.59 -6.53 4.68
C ILE A 65 -1.56 -5.40 5.04
N ASN A 66 -1.94 -4.56 4.08
CA ASN A 66 -2.89 -3.48 4.33
C ASN A 66 -4.31 -3.99 4.62
N PHE A 67 -4.73 -5.11 4.04
CA PHE A 67 -5.99 -5.76 4.40
C PHE A 67 -5.97 -6.29 5.84
N THR A 68 -4.86 -6.92 6.27
CA THR A 68 -4.70 -7.36 7.67
C THR A 68 -4.73 -6.17 8.62
N LEU A 69 -4.03 -5.07 8.29
CA LEU A 69 -4.08 -3.82 9.04
C LEU A 69 -5.51 -3.29 9.16
N LEU A 70 -6.25 -3.25 8.06
CA LEU A 70 -7.65 -2.82 8.04
C LEU A 70 -8.51 -3.71 8.95
N GLY A 71 -8.34 -5.03 8.91
CA GLY A 71 -9.04 -5.96 9.79
C GLY A 71 -8.76 -5.70 11.28
N ILE A 72 -7.50 -5.45 11.64
CA ILE A 72 -7.10 -5.09 13.02
C ILE A 72 -7.75 -3.77 13.45
N PHE A 73 -7.80 -2.78 12.55
CA PHE A 73 -8.44 -1.49 12.82
C PHE A 73 -9.94 -1.64 13.08
N VAL A 74 -10.64 -2.35 12.18
CA VAL A 74 -12.08 -2.62 12.32
C VAL A 74 -12.37 -3.42 13.59
N TYR A 75 -11.58 -4.44 13.90
CA TYR A 75 -11.74 -5.22 15.12
C TYR A 75 -11.59 -4.35 16.38
N ARG A 76 -10.58 -3.48 16.47
CA ARG A 76 -10.46 -2.59 17.64
C ARG A 76 -11.60 -1.59 17.69
N MET A 77 -12.05 -1.07 16.55
CA MET A 77 -13.18 -0.14 16.49
C MET A 77 -14.46 -0.76 17.06
N LEU A 78 -14.75 -2.04 16.73
CA LEU A 78 -15.93 -2.75 17.21
C LEU A 78 -15.85 -3.13 18.70
N ASN A 79 -14.65 -3.36 19.23
CA ASN A 79 -14.45 -3.79 20.63
C ASN A 79 -14.11 -2.64 21.60
N SER A 80 -13.95 -1.41 21.12
CA SER A 80 -13.69 -0.25 21.99
C SER A 80 -15.02 0.26 22.54
N SER A 81 -15.24 0.11 23.84
CA SER A 81 -16.43 0.61 24.53
C SER A 81 -16.41 2.14 24.64
N GLY A 82 -17.16 2.84 23.79
CA GLY A 82 -17.72 4.16 24.12
C GLY A 82 -16.91 5.42 23.82
N GLU A 83 -15.75 5.36 23.16
CA GLU A 83 -15.13 6.59 22.62
C GLU A 83 -15.64 6.82 21.18
N GLY A 84 -16.42 7.89 21.00
CA GLY A 84 -17.15 8.18 19.78
C GLY A 84 -16.33 8.14 18.48
N LEU A 85 -17.02 7.89 17.38
CA LEU A 85 -16.57 7.80 15.98
C LEU A 85 -15.60 8.92 15.50
N LEU A 86 -15.48 10.01 16.26
CA LEU A 86 -14.70 11.22 15.94
C LEU A 86 -13.46 11.41 16.81
N SER A 87 -13.20 10.53 17.78
CA SER A 87 -11.89 10.50 18.46
C SER A 87 -10.84 9.97 17.48
N GLU A 88 -9.61 10.48 17.56
CA GLU A 88 -8.38 10.24 16.74
C GLU A 88 -8.17 8.84 16.12
N LYS A 89 -8.89 7.83 16.60
CA LYS A 89 -9.01 6.46 16.08
C LYS A 89 -9.55 6.36 14.65
N GLY A 90 -10.40 7.28 14.19
CA GLY A 90 -11.00 7.22 12.84
C GLY A 90 -10.01 7.41 11.69
N VAL A 91 -9.02 8.30 11.86
CA VAL A 91 -8.00 8.61 10.83
C VAL A 91 -7.12 7.39 10.52
N GLY A 92 -6.88 6.53 11.52
CA GLY A 92 -6.06 5.34 11.35
C GLY A 92 -6.64 4.32 10.36
N VAL A 93 -7.97 4.25 10.21
CA VAL A 93 -8.65 3.34 9.27
C VAL A 93 -8.48 3.80 7.82
N PHE A 94 -8.39 5.11 7.58
CA PHE A 94 -8.25 5.67 6.24
C PHE A 94 -6.91 5.32 5.59
N VAL A 95 -5.84 5.23 6.38
CA VAL A 95 -4.47 4.95 5.89
C VAL A 95 -4.37 3.61 5.13
N PRO A 96 -4.76 2.45 5.69
CA PRO A 96 -4.72 1.18 4.97
C PRO A 96 -5.73 1.15 3.81
N VAL A 97 -6.90 1.80 3.93
CA VAL A 97 -7.88 1.87 2.83
C VAL A 97 -7.31 2.61 1.62
N LEU A 98 -6.77 3.82 1.83
CA LEU A 98 -6.12 4.60 0.77
C LEU A 98 -4.94 3.85 0.16
N SER A 99 -4.13 3.19 1.00
CA SER A 99 -3.02 2.36 0.54
C SER A 99 -3.49 1.21 -0.36
N ILE A 100 -4.57 0.50 0.01
CA ILE A 100 -5.15 -0.57 -0.83
C ILE A 100 -5.60 -0.03 -2.19
N VAL A 101 -6.28 1.12 -2.22
CA VAL A 101 -6.73 1.75 -3.47
C VAL A 101 -5.55 2.04 -4.39
N PHE A 102 -4.51 2.70 -3.88
CA PHE A 102 -3.32 3.01 -4.67
C PHE A 102 -2.55 1.76 -5.11
N LEU A 103 -2.40 0.76 -4.24
CA LEU A 103 -1.78 -0.51 -4.61
C LEU A 103 -2.59 -1.25 -5.69
N PHE A 104 -3.91 -1.17 -5.67
CA PHE A 104 -4.76 -1.75 -6.72
C PHE A 104 -4.58 -1.04 -8.06
N LEU A 105 -4.51 0.30 -8.05
CA LEU A 105 -4.20 1.10 -9.23
C LEU A 105 -2.79 0.80 -9.77
N ALA A 106 -1.81 0.64 -8.88
CA ALA A 106 -0.46 0.20 -9.24
C ALA A 106 -0.48 -1.17 -9.94
N ASN A 107 -1.23 -2.15 -9.41
CA ASN A 107 -1.40 -3.46 -10.04
C ASN A 107 -2.00 -3.36 -11.43
N LYS A 108 -3.04 -2.54 -11.61
CA LYS A 108 -3.67 -2.31 -12.92
C LYS A 108 -2.66 -1.73 -13.92
N ALA A 109 -1.85 -0.76 -13.49
CA ALA A 109 -0.79 -0.16 -14.30
C ALA A 109 0.31 -1.19 -14.67
N ILE A 110 0.81 -1.98 -13.71
CA ILE A 110 1.83 -3.02 -13.97
C ILE A 110 1.35 -4.04 -15.01
N ARG A 111 0.08 -4.48 -14.91
CA ARG A 111 -0.50 -5.44 -15.86
C ARG A 111 -0.64 -4.84 -17.27
N ARG A 112 -1.08 -3.58 -17.37
CA ARG A 112 -1.16 -2.88 -18.66
C ARG A 112 0.23 -2.78 -19.29
N ASP A 113 1.22 -2.39 -18.50
CA ASP A 113 2.60 -2.32 -18.95
C ASP A 113 3.09 -3.67 -19.49
N GLU A 114 2.91 -4.75 -18.73
CA GLU A 114 3.32 -6.10 -19.13
C GLU A 114 2.68 -6.55 -20.45
N LYS A 115 1.37 -6.27 -20.64
CA LYS A 115 0.68 -6.56 -21.91
C LYS A 115 1.31 -5.80 -23.08
N LEU A 116 1.61 -4.51 -22.91
CA LEU A 116 2.22 -3.68 -23.96
C LEU A 116 3.60 -4.19 -24.40
N VAL A 117 4.40 -4.68 -23.45
CA VAL A 117 5.71 -5.26 -23.79
C VAL A 117 5.55 -6.59 -24.51
N LYS A 118 4.66 -7.46 -24.04
CA LYS A 118 4.40 -8.74 -24.72
C LYS A 118 3.79 -8.56 -26.10
N SER A 119 2.95 -7.56 -26.32
CA SER A 119 2.38 -7.29 -27.65
C SER A 119 3.42 -6.73 -28.62
N ALA A 120 4.34 -5.88 -28.16
CA ALA A 120 5.43 -5.36 -28.98
C ALA A 120 6.42 -6.45 -29.39
N ASP A 121 6.71 -7.38 -28.47
CA ASP A 121 7.63 -8.51 -28.72
C ASP A 121 7.07 -9.52 -29.74
N ARG A 122 5.73 -9.63 -29.85
CA ARG A 122 5.07 -10.49 -30.85
C ARG A 122 5.08 -9.94 -32.27
N LEU A 123 5.33 -8.65 -32.45
CA LEU A 123 5.36 -7.98 -33.76
C LEU A 123 6.76 -7.87 -34.35
N ARG A 124 7.78 -8.28 -33.59
CA ARG A 124 9.18 -8.23 -33.95
C ARG A 124 9.67 -9.64 -34.33
#